data_AF-X1ABY7-F1
#
_entry.id   AF-X1ABY7-F1
#
_cell.length_a   1.000
_cell.length_b   1.000
_cell.length_c   1.000
_cell.angle_alpha   90.00
_cell.angle_beta   90.00
_cell.angle_gamma   90.00
#
_symmetry.space_group_name_H-M   'P 1'
#
loop_
_entity.id
_entity.type
_entity.pdbx_description
1 polymer ?
#
loop_
_entity_poly.entity_id
_entity_poly.type
_entity_poly.pdbx_seq_one_letter_code
_entity_poly.pdbx_strand_id
1 'polypeptide(L)'
;GHGGVTRKGTPYEVATQVMVYDRQMIDRCLEYAFNLARDRKEEGKPGKLTLVHKTNVLTHVGDLWYRAFMEMAKKFSDIETDYNHIDAACMWMVKNPEWFDVMVIPNMFGDIITDLGAMIQGGMGIAAGGNINPGGTSMFEPIGGSAPKYTGKNVINPLAAIEAGRMMLKHLGEKEAAKSIEDAVSYVCTKIESLSAGKMGYSTSEIGDMVSEYISGS
;
A
#
# COMPACT_ATOMS: atom_id res chain seq x y z
N GLY A 1 10.18 -5.34 -31.39
CA GLY A 1 10.03 -5.80 -29.99
C GLY A 1 9.44 -4.68 -29.17
N HIS A 2 8.68 -4.97 -28.13
CA HIS A 2 8.15 -3.93 -27.22
C HIS A 2 9.29 -3.40 -26.36
N GLY A 3 9.51 -2.08 -26.40
CA GLY A 3 10.58 -1.41 -25.66
C GLY A 3 12.00 -1.79 -26.09
N GLY A 4 12.98 -1.25 -25.36
CA GLY A 4 14.40 -1.56 -25.52
C GLY A 4 15.26 -0.34 -25.79
N VAL A 5 16.55 -0.59 -26.04
CA VAL A 5 17.55 0.44 -26.32
C VAL A 5 18.17 0.16 -27.69
N THR A 6 18.33 1.20 -28.50
CA THR A 6 19.05 1.16 -29.77
C THR A 6 20.18 2.18 -29.76
N ARG A 7 21.28 1.86 -30.45
CA ARG A 7 22.50 2.71 -30.52
C ARG A 7 23.08 3.05 -29.13
N LYS A 8 23.02 2.07 -28.22
CA LYS A 8 23.51 2.20 -26.85
C LYS A 8 24.98 2.66 -26.81
N GLY A 9 25.29 3.63 -25.97
CA GLY A 9 26.63 4.18 -25.80
C GLY A 9 27.04 5.20 -26.87
N THR A 10 26.10 5.69 -27.67
CA THR A 10 26.37 6.70 -28.71
C THR A 10 25.56 7.97 -28.45
N PRO A 11 25.95 9.14 -29.01
CA PRO A 11 25.14 10.36 -28.94
C PRO A 11 23.74 10.26 -29.58
N TYR A 12 23.47 9.17 -30.31
CA TYR A 12 22.19 8.90 -30.98
C TYR A 12 21.40 7.77 -30.30
N GLU A 13 21.71 7.47 -29.05
CA GLU A 13 21.03 6.44 -28.27
C GLU A 13 19.54 6.76 -28.12
N VAL A 14 18.70 5.73 -28.35
CA VAL A 14 17.25 5.83 -28.19
C VAL A 14 16.81 4.70 -27.27
N ALA A 15 16.09 5.06 -26.21
CA ALA A 15 15.43 4.12 -25.31
C ALA A 15 13.91 4.25 -25.45
N THR A 16 13.20 3.12 -25.40
CA THR A 16 11.74 3.05 -25.42
C THR A 16 11.28 2.13 -24.29
N GLN A 17 10.27 2.58 -23.55
CA GLN A 17 9.59 1.80 -22.52
C GLN A 17 8.10 1.79 -22.83
N VAL A 18 7.43 0.66 -22.64
CA VAL A 18 5.99 0.52 -22.91
C VAL A 18 5.27 0.18 -21.62
N MET A 19 4.14 0.86 -21.39
CA MET A 19 3.20 0.53 -20.33
C MET A 19 2.08 -0.33 -20.92
N VAL A 20 1.93 -1.56 -20.42
CA VAL A 20 0.99 -2.54 -20.98
C VAL A 20 -0.02 -2.91 -19.90
N TYR A 21 -1.30 -2.76 -20.23
CA TYR A 21 -2.41 -3.25 -19.42
C TYR A 21 -3.42 -3.90 -20.35
N ASP A 22 -3.92 -5.06 -19.92
CA ASP A 22 -5.12 -5.65 -20.50
C ASP A 22 -6.33 -5.38 -19.60
N ARG A 23 -7.52 -5.60 -20.16
CA ARG A 23 -8.78 -5.33 -19.48
C ARG A 23 -9.00 -6.22 -18.26
N GLN A 24 -8.57 -7.49 -18.32
CA GLN A 24 -8.77 -8.46 -17.25
C GLN A 24 -7.93 -8.12 -16.02
N MET A 25 -6.68 -7.70 -16.21
CA MET A 25 -5.80 -7.24 -15.14
C MET A 25 -6.40 -6.04 -14.41
N ILE A 26 -6.91 -5.06 -15.18
CA ILE A 26 -7.55 -3.87 -14.62
C ILE A 26 -8.83 -4.25 -13.86
N ASP A 27 -9.73 -5.02 -14.49
CA ASP A 27 -11.02 -5.37 -13.89
C ASP A 27 -10.86 -6.13 -12.57
N ARG A 28 -9.90 -7.08 -12.48
CA ARG A 28 -9.59 -7.79 -11.23
C ARG A 28 -9.10 -6.83 -10.13
N CYS A 29 -8.22 -5.89 -10.48
CA CYS A 29 -7.70 -4.91 -9.52
C CYS A 29 -8.81 -3.98 -9.02
N LEU A 30 -9.65 -3.50 -9.95
CA LEU A 30 -10.80 -2.65 -9.64
C LEU A 30 -11.79 -3.38 -8.73
N GLU A 31 -12.19 -4.59 -9.08
CA GLU A 31 -13.14 -5.39 -8.30
C GLU A 31 -12.65 -5.61 -6.87
N TYR A 32 -11.36 -5.90 -6.69
CA TYR A 32 -10.77 -5.99 -5.36
C TYR A 32 -10.87 -4.65 -4.60
N ALA A 33 -10.50 -3.54 -5.24
CA ALA A 33 -10.52 -2.22 -4.60
C ALA A 33 -11.95 -1.76 -4.23
N PHE A 34 -12.95 -2.06 -5.06
CA PHE A 34 -14.35 -1.78 -4.77
C PHE A 34 -14.88 -2.61 -3.61
N ASN A 35 -14.56 -3.91 -3.55
CA ASN A 35 -14.93 -4.75 -2.41
C ASN A 35 -14.23 -4.27 -1.13
N LEU A 36 -12.95 -3.89 -1.20
CA LEU A 36 -12.24 -3.31 -0.05
C LEU A 36 -12.90 -2.02 0.46
N ALA A 37 -13.36 -1.14 -0.45
CA ALA A 37 -14.10 0.06 -0.07
C ALA A 37 -15.43 -0.28 0.62
N ARG A 38 -16.13 -1.32 0.15
CA ARG A 38 -17.35 -1.83 0.80
C ARG A 38 -17.07 -2.37 2.20
N ASP A 39 -16.05 -3.20 2.36
CA ASP A 39 -15.67 -3.77 3.66
C ASP A 39 -15.38 -2.65 4.67
N ARG A 40 -14.65 -1.61 4.25
CA ARG A 40 -14.38 -0.42 5.07
C ARG A 40 -15.65 0.32 5.46
N LYS A 41 -16.59 0.47 4.52
CA LYS A 41 -17.90 1.07 4.79
C LYS A 41 -18.69 0.28 5.84
N GLU A 42 -18.70 -1.04 5.73
CA GLU A 42 -19.35 -1.94 6.70
C GLU A 42 -18.68 -1.88 8.09
N GLU A 43 -17.37 -1.64 8.13
CA GLU A 43 -16.61 -1.34 9.36
C GLU A 43 -16.87 0.08 9.91
N GLY A 44 -17.75 0.88 9.29
CA GLY A 44 -18.09 2.23 9.72
C GLY A 44 -17.06 3.31 9.33
N LYS A 45 -16.18 3.02 8.37
CA LYS A 45 -15.23 3.97 7.75
C LYS A 45 -15.86 4.64 6.51
N PRO A 46 -15.22 5.65 5.90
CA PRO A 46 -15.81 6.37 4.75
C PRO A 46 -16.23 5.46 3.59
N GLY A 47 -15.43 4.44 3.26
CA GLY A 47 -15.72 3.51 2.18
C GLY A 47 -15.70 4.15 0.79
N LYS A 48 -14.81 5.13 0.59
CA LYS A 48 -14.67 5.89 -0.67
C LYS A 48 -13.52 5.32 -1.50
N LEU A 49 -13.76 5.10 -2.80
CA LEU A 49 -12.74 4.63 -3.73
C LEU A 49 -12.29 5.74 -4.70
N THR A 50 -11.00 6.05 -4.71
CA THR A 50 -10.41 7.02 -5.63
C THR A 50 -9.52 6.34 -6.67
N LEU A 51 -9.81 6.52 -7.96
CA LEU A 51 -8.89 6.15 -9.03
C LEU A 51 -7.80 7.22 -9.16
N VAL A 52 -6.53 6.82 -9.12
CA VAL A 52 -5.40 7.72 -9.37
C VAL A 52 -4.69 7.36 -10.66
N HIS A 53 -4.60 8.32 -11.58
CA HIS A 53 -3.93 8.13 -12.88
C HIS A 53 -3.39 9.45 -13.45
N LYS A 54 -2.81 9.44 -14.65
CA LYS A 54 -2.52 10.65 -15.44
C LYS A 54 -3.17 10.60 -16.83
N THR A 55 -4.50 10.58 -16.90
CA THR A 55 -5.27 10.34 -18.15
C THR A 55 -5.03 11.38 -19.23
N ASN A 56 -4.67 12.61 -18.85
CA ASN A 56 -4.37 13.70 -19.77
C ASN A 56 -3.00 13.58 -20.48
N VAL A 57 -2.09 12.74 -19.98
CA VAL A 57 -0.76 12.49 -20.57
C VAL A 57 -0.67 11.08 -21.11
N LEU A 58 -1.06 10.09 -20.30
CA LEU A 58 -1.07 8.67 -20.68
C LEU A 58 -2.43 8.31 -21.27
N THR A 59 -2.74 8.88 -22.43
CA THR A 59 -4.11 8.88 -22.99
C THR A 59 -4.65 7.49 -23.30
N HIS A 60 -3.85 6.56 -23.82
CA HIS A 60 -4.34 5.21 -24.15
C HIS A 60 -4.57 4.33 -22.91
N VAL A 61 -3.55 4.16 -22.07
CA VAL A 61 -3.64 3.34 -20.86
C VAL A 61 -4.54 4.00 -19.81
N GLY A 62 -4.51 5.32 -19.70
CA GLY A 62 -5.37 6.07 -18.79
C GLY A 62 -6.83 6.03 -19.19
N ASP A 63 -7.15 6.18 -20.48
CA ASP A 63 -8.52 5.99 -20.95
C ASP A 63 -9.03 4.57 -20.65
N LEU A 64 -8.20 3.55 -20.86
CA LEU A 64 -8.56 2.16 -20.53
C LEU A 64 -8.90 1.98 -19.04
N TRP A 65 -8.04 2.47 -18.14
CA TRP A 65 -8.29 2.45 -16.69
C TRP A 65 -9.56 3.22 -16.31
N TYR A 66 -9.72 4.42 -16.85
CA TYR A 66 -10.86 5.29 -16.53
C TYR A 66 -12.19 4.69 -16.99
N ARG A 67 -12.27 4.19 -18.23
CA ARG A 67 -13.49 3.52 -18.72
C ARG A 67 -13.82 2.27 -17.90
N ALA A 68 -12.82 1.42 -17.61
CA ALA A 68 -13.03 0.23 -16.79
C ALA A 68 -13.53 0.59 -15.38
N PHE A 69 -12.97 1.64 -14.77
CA PHE A 69 -13.39 2.17 -13.47
C PHE A 69 -14.84 2.65 -13.50
N MET A 70 -15.22 3.47 -14.48
CA MET A 70 -16.58 4.00 -14.61
C MET A 70 -17.61 2.89 -14.92
N GLU A 71 -17.23 1.86 -15.67
CA GLU A 71 -18.07 0.68 -15.92
C GLU A 71 -18.26 -0.17 -14.65
N MET A 72 -17.20 -0.36 -13.86
CA MET A 72 -17.24 -1.10 -12.60
C MET A 72 -18.05 -0.34 -11.54
N ALA A 73 -17.88 0.98 -11.44
CA ALA A 73 -18.61 1.84 -10.50
C ALA A 73 -20.14 1.68 -10.61
N LYS A 74 -20.66 1.43 -11.83
CA LYS A 74 -22.10 1.16 -12.05
C LYS A 74 -22.58 -0.12 -11.36
N LYS A 75 -21.70 -1.10 -11.15
CA LYS A 75 -21.99 -2.36 -10.43
C LYS A 75 -21.85 -2.22 -8.91
N PHE A 76 -21.18 -1.16 -8.46
CA PHE A 76 -20.90 -0.83 -7.06
C PHE A 76 -21.50 0.53 -6.71
N SER A 77 -22.78 0.74 -7.03
CA SER A 77 -23.47 2.03 -6.85
C SER A 77 -23.59 2.47 -5.38
N ASP A 78 -23.30 1.57 -4.44
CA ASP A 78 -23.22 1.83 -3.01
C ASP A 78 -21.91 2.52 -2.58
N ILE A 79 -20.90 2.57 -3.46
CA ILE A 79 -19.56 3.09 -3.16
C ILE A 79 -19.40 4.49 -3.76
N GLU A 80 -18.97 5.46 -2.94
CA GLU A 80 -18.59 6.77 -3.44
C GLU A 80 -17.28 6.64 -4.23
N THR A 81 -17.26 7.19 -5.44
CA THR A 81 -16.09 7.14 -6.33
C THR A 81 -15.55 8.52 -6.64
N ASP A 82 -14.23 8.62 -6.77
CA ASP A 82 -13.54 9.85 -7.17
C ASP A 82 -12.38 9.56 -8.13
N TYR A 83 -11.85 10.60 -8.77
CA TYR A 83 -10.70 10.54 -9.65
C TYR A 83 -9.71 11.65 -9.34
N ASN A 84 -8.43 11.31 -9.20
CA ASN A 84 -7.37 12.30 -9.08
C ASN A 84 -6.25 12.05 -10.09
N HIS A 85 -5.68 13.16 -10.59
CA HIS A 85 -4.40 13.07 -11.27
C HIS A 85 -3.28 12.74 -10.27
N ILE A 86 -2.31 11.90 -10.66
CA ILE A 86 -1.24 11.44 -9.75
C ILE A 86 -0.46 12.59 -9.08
N ASP A 87 -0.20 13.69 -9.78
CA ASP A 87 0.45 14.88 -9.21
C ASP A 87 -0.43 15.57 -8.17
N ALA A 88 -1.73 15.72 -8.44
CA ALA A 88 -2.69 16.24 -7.48
C ALA A 88 -2.84 15.30 -6.27
N ALA A 89 -2.88 13.98 -6.49
CA ALA A 89 -2.95 12.98 -5.42
C ALA A 89 -1.73 13.08 -4.49
N CYS A 90 -0.52 13.18 -5.04
CA CYS A 90 0.69 13.40 -4.24
C CYS A 90 0.59 14.69 -3.40
N MET A 91 0.14 15.79 -4.00
CA MET A 91 -0.04 17.06 -3.28
C MET A 91 -1.07 16.92 -2.14
N TRP A 92 -2.22 16.30 -2.41
CA TRP A 92 -3.28 16.12 -1.41
C TRP A 92 -2.90 15.14 -0.32
N MET A 93 -2.12 14.09 -0.60
CA MET A 93 -1.61 13.21 0.45
C MET A 93 -0.73 13.95 1.46
N VAL A 94 0.07 14.93 1.01
CA VAL A 94 0.87 15.75 1.93
C VAL A 94 0.00 16.76 2.68
N LYS A 95 -0.98 17.37 2.00
CA LYS A 95 -1.75 18.49 2.54
C LYS A 95 -2.94 18.06 3.40
N ASN A 96 -3.68 17.05 2.94
CA ASN A 96 -4.93 16.55 3.48
C ASN A 96 -5.05 15.02 3.27
N PRO A 97 -4.15 14.21 3.87
CA PRO A 97 -4.17 12.74 3.71
C PRO A 97 -5.51 12.12 4.12
N GLU A 98 -6.25 12.73 5.04
CA GLU A 98 -7.55 12.29 5.55
C GLU A 98 -8.68 12.29 4.49
N TRP A 99 -8.45 12.89 3.32
CA TRP A 99 -9.41 12.85 2.21
C TRP A 99 -9.44 11.51 1.46
N PHE A 100 -8.39 10.71 1.61
CA PHE A 100 -8.27 9.41 0.95
C PHE A 100 -8.67 8.28 1.89
N ASP A 101 -9.34 7.26 1.32
CA ASP A 101 -9.74 6.06 2.05
C ASP A 101 -9.23 4.79 1.35
N VAL A 102 -9.78 4.47 0.18
CA VAL A 102 -9.20 3.46 -0.72
C VAL A 102 -8.74 4.14 -2.01
N MET A 103 -7.51 3.85 -2.43
CA MET A 103 -6.96 4.34 -3.69
C MET A 103 -6.63 3.16 -4.58
N VAL A 104 -7.14 3.16 -5.82
CA VAL A 104 -6.75 2.20 -6.84
C VAL A 104 -5.85 2.87 -7.86
N ILE A 105 -4.66 2.29 -8.04
CA ILE A 105 -3.53 2.96 -8.68
C ILE A 105 -2.75 1.93 -9.52
N PRO A 106 -2.36 2.25 -10.77
CA PRO A 106 -1.51 1.39 -11.57
C PRO A 106 -0.10 1.25 -10.97
N ASN A 107 0.56 0.12 -11.23
CA ASN A 107 1.80 -0.34 -10.57
C ASN A 107 2.81 0.79 -10.24
N MET A 108 3.38 1.46 -11.25
CA MET A 108 4.42 2.48 -11.04
C MET A 108 3.94 3.68 -10.18
N PHE A 109 2.69 4.09 -10.33
CA PHE A 109 2.13 5.17 -9.52
C PHE A 109 1.79 4.69 -8.11
N GLY A 110 1.37 3.43 -7.97
CA GLY A 110 1.12 2.79 -6.68
C GLY A 110 2.38 2.76 -5.83
N ASP A 111 3.50 2.30 -6.39
CA ASP A 111 4.82 2.24 -5.74
C ASP A 111 5.22 3.60 -5.12
N ILE A 112 5.10 4.67 -5.90
CA ILE A 112 5.39 6.04 -5.44
C ILE A 112 4.43 6.49 -4.32
N ILE A 113 3.14 6.22 -4.49
CA ILE A 113 2.10 6.66 -3.55
C ILE A 113 2.20 5.91 -2.22
N THR A 114 2.49 4.60 -2.26
CA THR A 114 2.66 3.80 -1.04
C THR A 114 3.88 4.26 -0.24
N ASP A 115 4.96 4.64 -0.91
CA ASP A 115 6.14 5.22 -0.25
C ASP A 115 5.84 6.58 0.39
N LEU A 116 5.09 7.43 -0.31
CA LEU A 116 4.62 8.71 0.23
C LEU A 116 3.73 8.50 1.46
N GLY A 117 2.78 7.57 1.39
CA GLY A 117 1.91 7.18 2.51
C GLY A 117 2.71 6.67 3.71
N ALA A 118 3.71 5.83 3.46
CA ALA A 118 4.61 5.32 4.49
C ALA A 118 5.35 6.45 5.22
N MET A 119 5.79 7.49 4.50
CA MET A 119 6.44 8.63 5.11
C MET A 119 5.48 9.51 5.93
N ILE A 120 4.23 9.69 5.48
CA ILE A 120 3.21 10.46 6.20
C ILE A 120 2.87 9.82 7.56
N GLN A 121 2.79 8.49 7.63
CA GLN A 121 2.53 7.76 8.88
C GLN A 121 3.75 7.66 9.83
N GLY A 122 4.90 8.24 9.46
CA GLY A 122 6.10 8.30 10.30
C GLY A 122 7.27 7.40 9.87
N GLY A 123 7.17 6.73 8.72
CA GLY A 123 8.28 6.09 8.01
C GLY A 123 8.04 4.65 7.58
N MET A 124 9.00 4.08 6.85
CA MET A 124 8.95 2.71 6.33
C MET A 124 8.87 1.61 7.40
N GLY A 125 9.25 1.91 8.65
CA GLY A 125 9.34 0.93 9.74
C GLY A 125 8.00 0.36 10.22
N ILE A 126 6.88 0.92 9.78
CA ILE A 126 5.51 0.47 10.12
C ILE A 126 4.69 0.07 8.89
N ALA A 127 5.22 0.28 7.68
CA ALA A 127 4.49 0.07 6.44
C ALA A 127 4.48 -1.41 6.04
N ALA A 128 3.29 -2.00 5.96
CA ALA A 128 3.08 -3.39 5.55
C ALA A 128 2.25 -3.47 4.26
N GLY A 129 2.48 -4.52 3.48
CA GLY A 129 1.83 -4.78 2.21
C GLY A 129 1.32 -6.22 2.09
N GLY A 130 0.31 -6.40 1.24
CA GLY A 130 -0.24 -7.72 0.89
C GLY A 130 -0.31 -7.87 -0.62
N ASN A 131 0.38 -8.87 -1.16
CA ASN A 131 0.31 -9.32 -2.53
C ASN A 131 -0.80 -10.36 -2.66
N ILE A 132 -1.99 -9.90 -3.04
CA ILE A 132 -3.19 -10.73 -3.00
C ILE A 132 -3.41 -11.50 -4.31
N ASN A 133 -3.56 -12.82 -4.17
CA ASN A 133 -4.00 -13.68 -5.25
C ASN A 133 -5.39 -14.27 -4.96
N PRO A 134 -6.48 -13.67 -5.47
CA PRO A 134 -7.82 -14.22 -5.29
C PRO A 134 -7.88 -15.67 -5.78
N GLY A 135 -8.28 -16.58 -4.90
CA GLY A 135 -8.37 -18.02 -5.18
C GLY A 135 -7.04 -18.78 -5.20
N GLY A 136 -5.92 -18.14 -4.83
CA GLY A 136 -4.62 -18.79 -4.73
C GLY A 136 -3.82 -18.31 -3.52
N THR A 137 -2.51 -18.55 -3.55
CA THR A 137 -1.62 -18.16 -2.45
C THR A 137 -1.30 -16.67 -2.50
N SER A 138 -1.60 -15.96 -1.40
CA SER A 138 -1.21 -14.56 -1.17
C SER A 138 0.09 -14.48 -0.37
N MET A 139 0.79 -13.34 -0.44
CA MET A 139 2.02 -13.08 0.32
C MET A 139 1.89 -11.75 1.06
N PHE A 140 2.37 -11.69 2.31
CA PHE A 140 2.34 -10.50 3.14
C PHE A 140 3.75 -10.15 3.58
N GLU A 141 4.15 -8.89 3.41
CA GLU A 141 5.52 -8.46 3.63
C GLU A 141 5.61 -6.99 4.10
N PRO A 142 6.68 -6.62 4.81
CA PRO A 142 7.04 -5.21 5.00
C PRO A 142 7.28 -4.51 3.66
N ILE A 143 6.87 -3.25 3.53
CA ILE A 143 7.16 -2.45 2.32
C ILE A 143 8.64 -2.02 2.29
N GLY A 144 9.27 -1.88 3.47
CA GLY A 144 10.68 -1.50 3.57
C GLY A 144 11.64 -2.55 2.98
N GLY A 145 12.67 -2.09 2.27
CA GLY A 145 13.74 -2.95 1.76
C GLY A 145 14.66 -3.53 2.86
N SER A 146 15.65 -4.33 2.44
CA SER A 146 16.53 -5.12 3.34
C SER A 146 17.42 -4.32 4.31
N ALA A 147 17.49 -2.99 4.16
CA ALA A 147 18.28 -2.06 4.97
C ALA A 147 19.66 -2.61 5.43
N PRO A 148 20.59 -2.98 4.50
CA PRO A 148 21.79 -3.76 4.83
C PRO A 148 22.70 -3.15 5.89
N LYS A 149 22.69 -1.82 6.02
CA LYS A 149 23.46 -1.06 7.02
C LYS A 149 23.09 -1.39 8.48
N TYR A 150 21.93 -2.00 8.73
CA TYR A 150 21.45 -2.38 10.07
C TYR A 150 21.51 -3.89 10.34
N THR A 151 22.00 -4.69 9.39
CA THR A 151 22.14 -6.15 9.54
C THR A 151 22.90 -6.51 10.82
N GLY A 152 22.32 -7.41 11.62
CA GLY A 152 22.94 -7.91 12.85
C GLY A 152 23.01 -6.91 14.01
N LYS A 153 22.42 -5.71 13.88
CA LYS A 153 22.50 -4.67 14.92
C LYS A 153 21.33 -4.66 15.90
N ASN A 154 20.27 -5.42 15.63
CA ASN A 154 19.05 -5.44 16.46
C ASN A 154 18.40 -4.06 16.66
N VAL A 155 18.37 -3.22 15.61
CA VAL A 155 17.84 -1.83 15.66
C VAL A 155 16.81 -1.53 14.57
N ILE A 156 16.37 -2.53 13.81
CA ILE A 156 15.28 -2.39 12.83
C ILE A 156 13.95 -2.36 13.57
N ASN A 157 13.00 -1.55 13.08
CA ASN A 157 11.64 -1.57 13.58
C ASN A 157 10.92 -2.85 13.10
N PRO A 158 10.53 -3.78 13.99
CA PRO A 158 9.85 -5.01 13.59
C PRO A 158 8.38 -4.81 13.27
N LEU A 159 7.79 -3.64 13.60
CA LEU A 159 6.34 -3.44 13.55
C LEU A 159 5.77 -3.60 12.14
N ALA A 160 6.49 -3.23 11.08
CA ALA A 160 6.06 -3.51 9.70
C ALA A 160 5.89 -5.02 9.40
N ALA A 161 6.77 -5.87 9.94
CA ALA A 161 6.66 -7.32 9.76
C ALA A 161 5.51 -7.91 10.57
N ILE A 162 5.30 -7.38 11.78
CA ILE A 162 4.17 -7.74 12.64
C ILE A 162 2.85 -7.34 11.97
N GLU A 163 2.77 -6.13 11.41
CA GLU A 163 1.62 -5.62 10.66
C GLU A 163 1.35 -6.44 9.38
N ALA A 164 2.39 -6.92 8.69
CA ALA A 164 2.21 -7.86 7.59
C ALA A 164 1.56 -9.18 8.08
N GLY A 165 2.00 -9.68 9.23
CA GLY A 165 1.36 -10.83 9.91
C GLY A 165 -0.09 -10.55 10.30
N ARG A 166 -0.40 -9.35 10.78
CA ARG A 166 -1.77 -8.92 11.06
C ARG A 166 -2.65 -8.95 9.80
N MET A 167 -2.16 -8.38 8.70
CA MET A 167 -2.87 -8.39 7.41
C MET A 167 -3.13 -9.83 6.93
N MET A 168 -2.17 -10.73 7.12
CA MET A 168 -2.33 -12.15 6.83
C MET A 168 -3.43 -12.79 7.67
N LEU A 169 -3.45 -12.57 8.99
CA LEU A 169 -4.49 -13.10 9.87
C LEU A 169 -5.88 -12.58 9.47
N LYS A 170 -6.00 -11.28 9.17
CA LYS A 170 -7.26 -10.70 8.66
C LYS A 170 -7.70 -11.39 7.37
N HIS A 171 -6.77 -11.65 6.44
CA HIS A 171 -7.05 -12.35 5.19
C HIS A 171 -7.49 -13.81 5.39
N LEU A 172 -6.95 -14.50 6.41
CA LEU A 172 -7.33 -15.86 6.78
C LEU A 172 -8.68 -15.95 7.53
N GLY A 173 -9.28 -14.80 7.88
CA GLY A 173 -10.53 -14.74 8.63
C GLY A 173 -10.37 -14.65 10.15
N GLU A 174 -9.13 -14.62 10.65
CA GLU A 174 -8.78 -14.53 12.08
C GLU A 174 -8.88 -13.08 12.57
N LYS A 175 -10.09 -12.51 12.52
CA LYS A 175 -10.35 -11.09 12.76
C LYS A 175 -9.99 -10.64 14.19
N GLU A 176 -10.28 -11.46 15.19
CA GLU A 176 -9.97 -11.13 16.59
C GLU A 176 -8.45 -11.12 16.83
N ALA A 177 -7.72 -12.11 16.31
CA ALA A 177 -6.27 -12.15 16.42
C ALA A 177 -5.61 -10.96 15.69
N ALA A 178 -6.10 -10.63 14.49
CA ALA A 178 -5.64 -9.46 13.76
C ALA A 178 -5.91 -8.16 14.55
N LYS A 179 -7.08 -8.02 15.16
CA LYS A 179 -7.41 -6.86 15.98
C LYS A 179 -6.51 -6.74 17.21
N SER A 180 -6.24 -7.84 17.92
CA SER A 180 -5.32 -7.82 19.06
C SER A 180 -3.91 -7.34 18.67
N ILE A 181 -3.41 -7.72 17.50
CA ILE A 181 -2.12 -7.21 17.00
C ILE A 181 -2.22 -5.72 16.66
N GLU A 182 -3.31 -5.27 16.03
CA GLU A 182 -3.52 -3.84 15.71
C GLU A 182 -3.50 -2.96 16.97
N ASP A 183 -4.19 -3.41 18.01
CA ASP A 183 -4.27 -2.73 19.29
C ASP A 183 -2.89 -2.71 19.98
N ALA A 184 -2.15 -3.82 19.94
CA ALA A 184 -0.79 -3.93 20.48
C ALA A 184 0.22 -3.02 19.76
N VAL A 185 0.22 -3.03 18.43
CA VAL A 185 1.09 -2.17 17.62
C VAL A 185 0.76 -0.70 17.88
N SER A 186 -0.53 -0.35 17.92
CA SER A 186 -0.99 1.01 18.24
C SER A 186 -0.50 1.44 19.62
N TYR A 187 -0.60 0.56 20.64
CA TYR A 187 -0.09 0.83 21.98
C TYR A 187 1.43 1.06 21.97
N VAL A 188 2.21 0.17 21.34
CA VAL A 188 3.68 0.27 21.29
C VAL A 188 4.13 1.54 20.57
N CYS A 189 3.44 1.94 19.50
CA CYS A 189 3.68 3.22 18.81
C CYS A 189 3.58 4.44 19.75
N THR A 190 2.79 4.38 20.83
CA THR A 190 2.73 5.46 21.83
C THR A 190 3.90 5.47 22.83
N LYS A 191 4.73 4.42 22.85
CA LYS A 191 5.83 4.23 23.80
C LYS A 191 7.20 4.52 23.20
N ILE A 192 7.35 4.34 21.89
CA ILE A 192 8.63 4.51 21.19
C ILE A 192 8.85 5.98 20.81
N GLU A 193 10.12 6.41 20.83
CA GLU A 193 10.48 7.80 20.50
C GLU A 193 10.38 8.09 18.99
N SER A 194 10.57 7.07 18.16
CA SER A 194 10.53 7.18 16.71
C SER A 194 10.25 5.82 16.07
N LEU A 195 9.57 5.83 14.92
CA LEU A 195 9.44 4.64 14.06
C LEU A 195 10.71 4.35 13.25
N SER A 196 11.70 5.25 13.26
CA SER A 196 12.94 5.11 12.50
C SER A 196 13.91 4.12 13.14
N ALA A 197 14.47 3.24 12.31
CA ALA A 197 15.51 2.30 12.73
C ALA A 197 16.70 3.01 13.41
N GLY A 198 17.12 2.48 14.56
CA GLY A 198 18.19 3.04 15.39
C GLY A 198 17.82 4.31 16.17
N LYS A 199 16.56 4.76 16.12
CA LYS A 199 16.04 5.91 16.88
C LYS A 199 14.79 5.58 17.69
N MET A 200 14.46 4.30 17.84
CA MET A 200 13.22 3.87 18.48
C MET A 200 13.24 4.02 20.00
N GLY A 201 14.43 4.16 20.60
CA GLY A 201 14.65 4.08 22.05
C GLY A 201 14.79 2.64 22.56
N TYR A 202 14.53 1.65 21.69
CA TYR A 202 14.51 0.22 21.98
C TYR A 202 15.18 -0.58 20.87
N SER A 203 15.58 -1.82 21.17
CA SER A 203 16.04 -2.79 20.19
C SER A 203 14.86 -3.46 19.45
N THR A 204 15.16 -4.15 18.34
CA THR A 204 14.16 -4.92 17.58
C THR A 204 13.48 -5.98 18.46
N SER A 205 14.26 -6.69 19.29
CA SER A 205 13.73 -7.70 20.21
C SER A 205 12.79 -7.11 21.25
N GLU A 206 13.20 -6.03 21.93
CA GLU A 206 12.37 -5.40 22.96
C GLU A 206 11.04 -4.91 22.42
N ILE A 207 11.01 -4.35 21.20
CA ILE A 207 9.73 -3.98 20.55
C ILE A 207 8.87 -5.21 20.28
N GLY A 208 9.47 -6.32 19.81
CA GLY A 208 8.75 -7.57 19.60
C GLY A 208 8.17 -8.14 20.91
N ASP A 209 8.95 -8.11 21.98
CA ASP A 209 8.56 -8.55 23.32
C ASP A 209 7.39 -7.69 23.83
N MET A 210 7.47 -6.36 23.71
CA MET A 210 6.39 -5.45 24.12
C MET A 210 5.06 -5.74 23.39
N VAL A 211 5.11 -6.05 22.09
CA VAL A 211 3.90 -6.44 21.34
C VAL A 211 3.35 -7.77 21.87
N SER A 212 4.22 -8.76 22.06
CA SER A 212 3.80 -10.07 22.56
C SER A 212 3.20 -9.99 23.96
N GLU A 213 3.85 -9.27 24.88
CA GLU A 213 3.41 -9.05 26.26
C GLU A 213 2.05 -8.35 26.33
N TYR A 214 1.83 -7.35 25.49
CA TYR A 214 0.54 -6.67 25.38
C TYR A 214 -0.58 -7.66 25.00
N ILE A 215 -0.32 -8.54 24.04
CA ILE A 215 -1.30 -9.53 23.56
C ILE A 215 -1.56 -10.61 24.62
N SER A 216 -0.52 -11.08 25.33
CA SER A 216 -0.67 -12.09 26.39
C SER A 216 -1.20 -11.54 27.71
N GLY A 217 -1.15 -10.23 27.92
CA GLY A 217 -1.55 -9.58 29.18
C GLY A 217 -0.59 -9.85 30.34
N SER A 218 0.70 -10.09 30.03
CA SER A 218 1.76 -10.44 30.98
C SER A 218 2.75 -9.31 31.18
#